data_AF-A0A1G9THH7-F1
#
_entry.id   AF-A0A1G9THH7-F1
#
_cell.length_a   1.000
_cell.length_b   1.000
_cell.length_c   1.000
_cell.angle_alpha   90.00
_cell.angle_beta   90.00
_cell.angle_gamma   90.00
#
_symmetry.space_group_name_H-M   'P 1'
#
loop_
_entity.id
_entity.type
_entity.pdbx_description
1 polymer ?
#
loop_
_entity_poly.entity_id
_entity_poly.type
_entity_poly.pdbx_seq_one_letter_code
_entity_poly.pdbx_strand_id
1 'polypeptide(L)'
;MADVSDAAQSDTPEIESRPRNGLTGAESVRLAATDACRADTCSPWEASPPGLVAWLLWRALFKGFRPAWLLASLAVSAWFGAHVVIESGGIAAMTRTEAGLETRIQTALAASVPEGVEAQDYWVARMSEALDGDARRRADIDRFRAWAVIGPDLIGRDRLALEHLAGPAGSETLNARLTAAPPWVRADALESGYRELIGSEAAQQLDPPQLVFAPPALLARLDAAQFHWSIAEHSANAFFSGRRSGQFELTMVPGLVIGRGGDTRLYGGVRQLFMQACAATPQMEGCEAGLVPAQDFDPVRYALAALESGLVDLNLPASAVHDGAEVLQAAREAGRLQPQLEAQLRDWVETVLPPSEISGALQASGLRPDFAFSAPTQASRQLAGHVERRSGAEAAALSRLLGDLARIRRSSSVMTAIRVVSSIGELNHADYLVRISNTAGDRLLALHFALGDGVYQLLDSPEGHPRASARSVNLAYAGLLSAAIVVFLILLRLATSPEVRRASRLTALDARLSRLFLGRKT
;
A
#
# COMPACT_ATOMS: atom_id res chain seq x y z
N MET A 1 -22.06 92.95 27.38
CA MET A 1 -21.93 93.04 28.85
C MET A 1 -23.00 92.11 29.42
N ALA A 2 -22.58 91.06 30.15
CA ALA A 2 -23.32 89.88 30.63
C ALA A 2 -23.81 88.92 29.50
N ASP A 3 -23.39 87.67 29.32
CA ASP A 3 -22.86 86.54 30.12
C ASP A 3 -23.92 85.56 30.70
N VAL A 4 -23.59 84.26 30.58
CA VAL A 4 -24.18 83.03 31.21
C VAL A 4 -25.46 82.44 30.59
N SER A 5 -25.41 81.34 29.82
CA SER A 5 -25.47 79.88 30.17
C SER A 5 -26.84 79.37 30.63
N ASP A 6 -27.55 78.54 29.84
CA ASP A 6 -27.52 77.06 29.90
C ASP A 6 -28.60 76.37 29.03
N ALA A 7 -28.23 75.18 28.52
CA ALA A 7 -29.03 74.03 28.04
C ALA A 7 -30.31 74.20 27.19
N ALA A 8 -30.28 73.71 25.93
CA ALA A 8 -31.38 72.99 25.27
C ALA A 8 -30.93 72.22 24.00
N GLN A 9 -30.74 70.92 24.15
CA GLN A 9 -31.36 69.83 23.36
C GLN A 9 -31.88 70.17 21.93
N SER A 10 -31.29 69.57 20.89
CA SER A 10 -32.03 69.25 19.64
C SER A 10 -31.45 68.04 18.91
N ASP A 11 -32.23 66.97 18.96
CA ASP A 11 -32.46 65.89 18.01
C ASP A 11 -31.50 65.72 16.83
N THR A 12 -30.63 64.73 16.94
CA THR A 12 -30.29 63.86 15.79
C THR A 12 -31.02 62.53 16.01
N PRO A 13 -32.01 62.16 15.18
CA PRO A 13 -32.56 60.81 15.24
C PRO A 13 -31.49 59.85 14.71
N GLU A 14 -30.83 59.18 15.66
CA GLU A 14 -30.01 58.01 15.43
C GLU A 14 -30.74 57.07 14.48
N ILE A 15 -30.08 56.77 13.36
CA ILE A 15 -30.41 55.65 12.48
C ILE A 15 -30.02 54.37 13.26
N GLU A 16 -30.73 54.09 14.35
CA GLU A 16 -30.80 52.76 14.94
C GLU A 16 -31.70 51.90 14.04
N SER A 17 -31.17 51.53 12.87
CA SER A 17 -31.72 50.44 12.09
C SER A 17 -31.45 49.13 12.83
N ARG A 18 -32.26 48.83 13.84
CA ARG A 18 -32.39 47.47 14.37
C ARG A 18 -32.69 46.54 13.19
N PRO A 19 -31.91 45.46 12.97
CA PRO A 19 -32.20 44.49 11.92
C PRO A 19 -33.37 43.64 12.38
N ARG A 20 -34.61 44.13 12.24
CA ARG A 20 -35.79 43.39 12.68
C ARG A 20 -36.04 42.10 11.87
N ASN A 21 -35.38 41.93 10.72
CA ASN A 21 -35.66 40.81 9.82
C ASN A 21 -34.40 40.04 9.35
N GLY A 22 -33.27 40.14 10.06
CA GLY A 22 -32.05 39.38 9.73
C GLY A 22 -31.32 39.84 8.45
N LEU A 23 -31.59 41.06 7.98
CA LEU A 23 -30.90 41.69 6.85
C LEU A 23 -29.72 42.55 7.34
N THR A 24 -28.61 42.54 6.62
CA THR A 24 -27.51 43.50 6.84
C THR A 24 -27.93 44.92 6.42
N GLY A 25 -27.26 45.96 6.96
CA GLY A 25 -27.56 47.35 6.59
C GLY A 25 -27.43 47.64 5.08
N ALA A 26 -26.53 46.94 4.38
CA ALA A 26 -26.42 47.04 2.93
C ALA A 26 -27.58 46.32 2.18
N GLU A 27 -28.15 45.26 2.76
CA GLU A 27 -29.27 44.52 2.19
C GLU A 27 -30.60 45.26 2.36
N SER A 28 -30.82 45.92 3.50
CA SER A 28 -32.02 46.74 3.73
C SER A 28 -32.09 47.91 2.74
N VAL A 29 -30.97 48.61 2.49
CA VAL A 29 -30.88 49.67 1.48
C VAL A 29 -31.13 49.14 0.07
N ARG A 30 -30.59 47.97 -0.28
CA ARG A 30 -30.83 47.33 -1.58
C ARG A 30 -32.29 46.90 -1.76
N LEU A 31 -32.92 46.38 -0.72
CA LEU A 31 -34.32 45.99 -0.74
C LEU A 31 -35.21 47.20 -1.00
N ALA A 32 -35.03 48.28 -0.23
CA ALA A 32 -35.77 49.53 -0.41
C ALA A 32 -35.62 50.10 -1.82
N ALA A 33 -34.40 50.12 -2.36
CA ALA A 33 -34.14 50.56 -3.74
C ALA A 33 -34.81 49.65 -4.80
N THR A 34 -34.85 48.34 -4.56
CA THR A 34 -35.47 47.36 -5.47
C THR A 34 -36.99 47.49 -5.46
N ASP A 35 -37.60 47.66 -4.29
CA ASP A 35 -39.05 47.81 -4.15
C ASP A 35 -39.54 49.15 -4.71
N ALA A 36 -38.79 50.25 -4.47
CA ALA A 36 -39.05 51.54 -5.11
C ALA A 36 -38.96 51.44 -6.64
N CYS A 37 -37.94 50.73 -7.16
CA CYS A 37 -37.79 50.52 -8.59
C CYS A 37 -38.98 49.76 -9.21
N ARG A 38 -39.47 48.72 -8.51
CA ARG A 38 -40.65 47.94 -8.94
C ARG A 38 -41.95 48.72 -8.85
N ALA A 39 -42.14 49.53 -7.81
CA ALA A 39 -43.33 50.36 -7.66
C ALA A 39 -43.48 51.32 -8.85
N ASP A 40 -42.36 51.93 -9.24
CA ASP A 40 -42.22 52.85 -10.38
C ASP A 40 -42.30 52.17 -11.76
N THR A 41 -42.29 50.83 -11.87
CA THR A 41 -42.27 50.12 -13.16
C THR A 41 -43.69 49.91 -13.69
N CYS A 42 -43.94 50.18 -14.98
CA CYS A 42 -45.24 49.94 -15.63
C CYS A 42 -45.67 48.47 -15.56
N SER A 43 -46.98 48.22 -15.57
CA SER A 43 -47.46 46.85 -15.72
C SER A 43 -47.16 46.32 -17.13
N PRO A 44 -46.97 45.00 -17.33
CA PRO A 44 -46.73 44.43 -18.66
C PRO A 44 -47.83 44.76 -19.67
N TRP A 45 -49.03 45.06 -19.20
CA TRP A 45 -50.20 45.38 -20.02
C TRP A 45 -50.28 46.87 -20.41
N GLU A 46 -49.47 47.72 -19.76
CA GLU A 46 -49.34 49.16 -20.04
C GLU A 46 -48.12 49.48 -20.93
N ALA A 47 -47.22 48.51 -21.12
CA ALA A 47 -45.99 48.70 -21.87
C ALA A 47 -46.20 48.66 -23.39
N SER A 48 -45.33 49.36 -24.12
CA SER A 48 -45.32 49.27 -25.59
C SER A 48 -45.04 47.83 -26.07
N PRO A 49 -45.59 47.38 -27.22
CA PRO A 49 -45.35 46.05 -27.77
C PRO A 49 -43.86 45.62 -27.85
N PRO A 50 -42.89 46.47 -28.29
CA PRO A 50 -41.49 46.07 -28.29
C PRO A 50 -40.92 45.89 -26.88
N GLY A 51 -41.36 46.71 -25.92
CA GLY A 51 -40.99 46.57 -24.51
C GLY A 51 -41.49 45.27 -23.89
N LEU A 52 -42.71 44.85 -24.24
CA LEU A 52 -43.29 43.58 -23.79
C LEU A 52 -42.52 42.36 -24.31
N VAL A 53 -42.15 42.35 -25.59
CA VAL A 53 -41.37 41.25 -26.20
C VAL A 53 -39.98 41.14 -25.56
N ALA A 54 -39.29 42.27 -25.40
CA ALA A 54 -37.98 42.30 -24.73
C ALA A 54 -38.07 41.81 -23.27
N TRP A 55 -39.13 42.21 -22.55
CA TRP A 55 -39.38 41.74 -21.19
C TRP A 55 -39.69 40.23 -21.14
N LEU A 56 -40.48 39.69 -22.07
CA LEU A 56 -40.78 38.25 -22.13
C LEU A 56 -39.52 37.42 -22.44
N LEU A 57 -38.67 37.86 -23.37
CA LEU A 57 -37.39 37.21 -23.66
C LEU A 57 -36.46 37.22 -22.44
N TRP A 58 -36.36 38.36 -21.76
CA TRP A 58 -35.62 38.47 -20.50
C TRP A 58 -36.20 37.52 -19.44
N ARG A 59 -37.53 37.44 -19.31
CA ARG A 59 -38.21 36.56 -18.36
C ARG A 59 -37.93 35.08 -18.64
N ALA A 60 -37.96 34.69 -19.92
CA ALA A 60 -37.65 33.33 -20.37
C ALA A 60 -36.19 32.96 -20.09
N LEU A 61 -35.24 33.86 -20.38
CA LEU A 61 -33.83 33.67 -20.05
C LEU A 61 -33.60 33.59 -18.53
N PHE A 62 -34.13 34.56 -17.77
CA PHE A 62 -33.85 34.68 -16.34
C PHE A 62 -34.52 33.57 -15.50
N LYS A 63 -35.72 33.12 -15.87
CA LYS A 63 -36.44 32.05 -15.16
C LYS A 63 -36.17 30.67 -15.74
N GLY A 64 -35.97 30.55 -17.05
CA GLY A 64 -35.79 29.28 -17.76
C GLY A 64 -34.37 28.71 -17.71
N PHE A 65 -33.35 29.56 -17.50
CA PHE A 65 -31.95 29.09 -17.52
C PHE A 65 -31.67 28.02 -16.46
N ARG A 66 -32.16 28.17 -15.23
CA ARG A 66 -31.90 27.22 -14.14
C ARG A 66 -32.49 25.82 -14.39
N PRO A 67 -33.80 25.66 -14.70
CA PRO A 67 -34.35 24.34 -14.99
C PRO A 67 -33.76 23.74 -16.28
N ALA A 68 -33.50 24.56 -17.31
CA ALA A 68 -32.87 24.08 -18.54
C ALA A 68 -31.44 23.57 -18.29
N TRP A 69 -30.65 24.29 -17.48
CA TRP A 69 -29.30 23.88 -17.11
C TRP A 69 -29.29 22.61 -16.26
N LEU A 70 -30.24 22.45 -15.32
CA LEU A 70 -30.39 21.21 -14.55
C LEU A 70 -30.66 20.01 -15.47
N LEU A 71 -31.63 20.14 -16.37
CA LEU A 71 -31.99 19.08 -17.32
C LEU A 71 -30.83 18.74 -18.25
N ALA A 72 -30.12 19.75 -18.76
CA ALA A 72 -28.93 19.54 -19.59
C ALA A 72 -27.82 18.80 -18.82
N SER A 73 -27.53 19.19 -17.57
CA SER A 73 -26.53 18.51 -16.73
C SER A 73 -26.91 17.06 -16.42
N LEU A 74 -28.19 16.79 -16.13
CA LEU A 74 -28.69 15.43 -15.91
C LEU A 74 -28.64 14.59 -17.19
N ALA A 75 -28.98 15.16 -18.35
CA ALA A 75 -28.89 14.47 -19.63
C ALA A 75 -27.45 14.11 -19.99
N VAL A 76 -26.50 15.04 -19.79
CA VAL A 76 -25.06 14.79 -19.95
C VAL A 76 -24.60 13.70 -18.99
N SER A 77 -24.98 13.78 -17.72
CA SER A 77 -24.64 12.76 -16.73
C SER A 77 -25.20 11.39 -17.08
N ALA A 78 -26.45 11.31 -17.54
CA ALA A 78 -27.10 10.06 -17.92
C ALA A 78 -26.46 9.46 -19.17
N TRP A 79 -26.15 10.30 -20.16
CA TRP A 79 -25.48 9.88 -21.40
C TRP A 79 -24.08 9.31 -21.12
N PHE A 80 -23.24 10.05 -20.41
CA PHE A 80 -21.89 9.58 -20.07
C PHE A 80 -21.92 8.44 -19.05
N GLY A 81 -22.88 8.42 -18.13
CA GLY A 81 -23.11 7.29 -17.23
C GLY A 81 -23.44 6.00 -17.99
N ALA A 82 -24.29 6.07 -19.02
CA ALA A 82 -24.57 4.93 -19.88
C ALA A 82 -23.33 4.46 -20.66
N HIS A 83 -22.50 5.40 -21.15
CA HIS A 83 -21.22 5.04 -21.77
C HIS A 83 -20.25 4.36 -20.79
N VAL A 84 -20.16 4.84 -19.55
CA VAL A 84 -19.36 4.18 -18.50
C VAL A 84 -19.87 2.75 -18.29
N VAL A 85 -21.18 2.52 -18.27
CA VAL A 85 -21.80 1.19 -18.18
C VAL A 85 -21.49 0.28 -19.35
N ILE A 86 -21.51 0.81 -20.57
CA ILE A 86 -21.23 0.00 -21.76
C ILE A 86 -19.73 -0.32 -21.82
N GLU A 87 -18.87 0.67 -21.60
CA GLU A 87 -17.43 0.50 -21.61
C GLU A 87 -16.96 -0.45 -20.49
N SER A 88 -17.64 -0.50 -19.36
CA SER A 88 -17.32 -1.39 -18.25
C SER A 88 -17.80 -2.83 -18.41
N GLY A 89 -18.41 -3.21 -19.54
CA GLY A 89 -18.98 -4.54 -19.74
C GLY A 89 -20.36 -4.74 -19.10
N GLY A 90 -21.09 -3.66 -18.82
CA GLY A 90 -22.46 -3.68 -18.28
C GLY A 90 -22.54 -3.49 -16.76
N ILE A 91 -23.79 -3.37 -16.26
CA ILE A 91 -24.08 -3.16 -14.83
C ILE A 91 -23.58 -4.34 -13.99
N ALA A 92 -23.77 -5.57 -14.50
CA ALA A 92 -23.34 -6.78 -13.80
C ALA A 92 -21.82 -6.83 -13.58
N ALA A 93 -21.02 -6.29 -14.51
CA ALA A 93 -19.58 -6.19 -14.37
C ALA A 93 -19.16 -5.09 -13.40
N MET A 94 -19.87 -3.95 -13.35
CA MET A 94 -19.62 -2.91 -12.33
C MET A 94 -20.01 -3.34 -10.90
N THR A 95 -21.00 -4.21 -10.76
CA THR A 95 -21.43 -4.70 -9.45
C THR A 95 -20.67 -5.94 -9.00
N ARG A 96 -19.84 -6.56 -9.86
CA ARG A 96 -18.86 -7.55 -9.41
C ARG A 96 -17.79 -6.82 -8.63
N THR A 97 -17.85 -6.94 -7.30
CA THR A 97 -16.71 -6.61 -6.46
C THR A 97 -15.55 -7.53 -6.86
N GLU A 98 -14.49 -6.96 -7.45
CA GLU A 98 -13.26 -7.71 -7.70
C GLU A 98 -12.84 -8.40 -6.40
N ALA A 99 -12.49 -9.69 -6.50
CA ALA A 99 -11.99 -10.43 -5.37
C ALA A 99 -10.75 -9.72 -4.83
N GLY A 100 -10.79 -9.33 -3.55
CA GLY A 100 -9.64 -8.73 -2.88
C GLY A 100 -8.42 -9.65 -2.99
N LEU A 101 -7.21 -9.10 -2.84
CA LEU A 101 -5.98 -9.90 -2.92
C LEU A 101 -6.00 -11.10 -1.96
N GLU A 102 -6.60 -10.95 -0.78
CA GLU A 102 -6.80 -12.06 0.17
C GLU A 102 -7.64 -13.20 -0.42
N THR A 103 -8.77 -12.89 -1.07
CA THR A 103 -9.62 -13.89 -1.70
C THR A 103 -8.91 -14.56 -2.88
N ARG A 104 -8.10 -13.81 -3.64
CA ARG A 104 -7.27 -14.37 -4.72
C ARG A 104 -6.21 -15.32 -4.17
N ILE A 105 -5.55 -14.95 -3.06
CA ILE A 105 -4.60 -15.80 -2.35
C ILE A 105 -5.26 -17.12 -1.92
N GLN A 106 -6.41 -17.05 -1.24
CA GLN A 106 -7.14 -18.23 -0.79
C GLN A 106 -7.54 -19.13 -1.96
N THR A 107 -8.04 -18.54 -3.04
CA THR A 107 -8.43 -19.28 -4.26
C THR A 107 -7.24 -19.97 -4.90
N ALA A 108 -6.10 -19.27 -5.05
CA ALA A 108 -4.89 -19.83 -5.64
C ALA A 108 -4.27 -20.93 -4.78
N LEU A 109 -4.32 -20.78 -3.45
CA LEU A 109 -3.87 -21.81 -2.52
C LEU A 109 -4.74 -23.07 -2.62
N ALA A 110 -6.07 -22.93 -2.59
CA ALA A 110 -6.96 -24.07 -2.77
C ALA A 110 -6.73 -24.78 -4.11
N ALA A 111 -6.48 -24.02 -5.19
CA ALA A 111 -6.16 -24.55 -6.50
C ALA A 111 -4.75 -25.19 -6.61
N SER A 112 -3.87 -24.98 -5.62
CA SER A 112 -2.54 -25.60 -5.59
C SER A 112 -2.57 -27.06 -5.11
N VAL A 113 -3.69 -27.52 -4.55
CA VAL A 113 -3.89 -28.93 -4.17
C VAL A 113 -4.08 -29.76 -5.45
N PRO A 114 -3.29 -30.83 -5.66
CA PRO A 114 -3.45 -31.69 -6.84
C PRO A 114 -4.85 -32.30 -6.94
N GLU A 115 -5.37 -32.42 -8.18
CA GLU A 115 -6.67 -33.02 -8.42
C GLU A 115 -6.75 -34.46 -7.86
N GLY A 116 -7.84 -34.77 -7.15
CA GLY A 116 -8.09 -36.09 -6.57
C GLY A 116 -7.34 -36.37 -5.25
N VAL A 117 -6.57 -35.41 -4.73
CA VAL A 117 -5.91 -35.53 -3.42
C VAL A 117 -6.71 -34.75 -2.37
N GLU A 118 -6.96 -35.36 -1.21
CA GLU A 118 -7.55 -34.64 -0.08
C GLU A 118 -6.59 -33.56 0.43
N ALA A 119 -7.09 -32.33 0.57
CA ALA A 119 -6.28 -31.17 0.96
C ALA A 119 -5.56 -31.36 2.31
N GLN A 120 -6.21 -32.04 3.26
CA GLN A 120 -5.61 -32.38 4.56
C GLN A 120 -4.37 -33.26 4.40
N ASP A 121 -4.46 -34.31 3.57
CA ASP A 121 -3.36 -35.26 3.35
C ASP A 121 -2.21 -34.57 2.60
N TYR A 122 -2.52 -33.75 1.60
CA TYR A 122 -1.53 -32.92 0.92
C TYR A 122 -0.81 -32.00 1.90
N TRP A 123 -1.55 -31.27 2.74
CA TRP A 123 -0.98 -30.36 3.73
C TRP A 123 -0.06 -31.09 4.74
N VAL A 124 -0.52 -32.23 5.28
CA VAL A 124 0.27 -33.06 6.21
C VAL A 124 1.53 -33.61 5.53
N ALA A 125 1.44 -34.05 4.27
CA ALA A 125 2.59 -34.53 3.52
C ALA A 125 3.65 -33.44 3.35
N ARG A 126 3.25 -32.21 2.98
CA ARG A 126 4.18 -31.07 2.82
C ARG A 126 4.87 -30.67 4.12
N MET A 127 4.15 -30.72 5.25
CA MET A 127 4.75 -30.53 6.57
C MET A 127 5.70 -31.67 6.93
N SER A 128 5.36 -32.93 6.63
CA SER A 128 6.26 -34.06 6.87
C SER A 128 7.55 -33.93 6.05
N GLU A 129 7.47 -33.56 4.78
CA GLU A 129 8.65 -33.33 3.92
C GLU A 129 9.59 -32.27 4.52
N ALA A 130 9.03 -31.22 5.13
CA ALA A 130 9.83 -30.19 5.79
C ALA A 130 10.60 -30.74 7.00
N LEU A 131 10.00 -31.68 7.76
CA LEU A 131 10.65 -32.35 8.88
C LEU A 131 11.65 -33.42 8.45
N ASP A 132 11.44 -34.06 7.30
CA ASP A 132 12.42 -35.01 6.71
C ASP A 132 13.71 -34.28 6.29
N GLY A 133 13.57 -33.00 5.94
CA GLY A 133 14.67 -32.04 5.98
C GLY A 133 15.51 -31.93 4.71
N ASP A 134 16.69 -31.33 4.86
CA ASP A 134 17.64 -31.08 3.77
C ASP A 134 18.49 -32.31 3.40
N ALA A 135 19.47 -32.15 2.51
CA ALA A 135 20.40 -33.22 2.13
C ALA A 135 21.19 -33.82 3.32
N ARG A 136 21.26 -33.12 4.46
CA ARG A 136 21.86 -33.57 5.72
C ARG A 136 20.81 -34.11 6.71
N ARG A 137 19.56 -34.30 6.27
CA ARG A 137 18.39 -34.73 7.05
C ARG A 137 18.09 -33.82 8.24
N ARG A 138 18.33 -32.51 8.09
CA ARG A 138 17.98 -31.52 9.10
C ARG A 138 16.63 -30.92 8.76
N ALA A 139 15.70 -30.99 9.71
CA ALA A 139 14.37 -30.42 9.56
C ALA A 139 14.41 -28.92 9.26
N ASP A 140 13.65 -28.49 8.26
CA ASP A 140 13.46 -27.09 7.89
C ASP A 140 12.19 -26.58 8.57
N ILE A 141 12.35 -26.10 9.82
CA ILE A 141 11.21 -25.65 10.64
C ILE A 141 10.58 -24.37 10.08
N ASP A 142 11.32 -23.50 9.40
CA ASP A 142 10.73 -22.33 8.72
C ASP A 142 9.75 -22.77 7.63
N ARG A 143 10.16 -23.75 6.80
CA ARG A 143 9.28 -24.33 5.77
C ARG A 143 8.10 -25.05 6.40
N PHE A 144 8.33 -25.80 7.48
CA PHE A 144 7.26 -26.46 8.22
C PHE A 144 6.21 -25.46 8.72
N ARG A 145 6.64 -24.40 9.39
CA ARG A 145 5.77 -23.33 9.90
C ARG A 145 5.04 -22.62 8.76
N ALA A 146 5.73 -22.33 7.66
CA ALA A 146 5.11 -21.76 6.47
C ALA A 146 3.94 -22.62 5.96
N TRP A 147 4.14 -23.94 5.82
CA TRP A 147 3.05 -24.85 5.46
C TRP A 147 1.94 -24.87 6.51
N ALA A 148 2.28 -24.87 7.80
CA ALA A 148 1.30 -24.85 8.88
C ALA A 148 0.34 -23.64 8.79
N VAL A 149 0.85 -22.44 8.51
CA VAL A 149 0.02 -21.22 8.43
C VAL A 149 -1.02 -21.30 7.30
N ILE A 150 -0.69 -21.91 6.15
CA ILE A 150 -1.61 -21.98 4.99
C ILE A 150 -2.53 -23.20 4.99
N GLY A 151 -2.38 -24.14 5.92
CA GLY A 151 -3.25 -25.32 6.02
C GLY A 151 -4.74 -25.01 5.93
N PRO A 152 -5.26 -24.06 6.73
CA PRO A 152 -6.67 -23.67 6.66
C PRO A 152 -7.11 -23.12 5.30
N ASP A 153 -6.22 -22.46 4.56
CA ASP A 153 -6.51 -21.93 3.21
C ASP A 153 -6.52 -23.05 2.16
N LEU A 154 -5.78 -24.15 2.38
CA LEU A 154 -5.79 -25.35 1.54
C LEU A 154 -7.05 -26.21 1.79
N ILE A 155 -7.39 -26.44 3.06
CA ILE A 155 -8.50 -27.31 3.48
C ILE A 155 -9.86 -26.62 3.33
N GLY A 156 -9.88 -25.31 3.54
CA GLY A 156 -11.08 -24.48 3.62
C GLY A 156 -11.45 -24.16 5.06
N ARG A 157 -11.31 -22.89 5.45
CA ARG A 157 -11.63 -22.38 6.80
C ARG A 157 -13.09 -22.69 7.20
N ASP A 158 -14.02 -22.56 6.26
CA ASP A 158 -15.43 -22.89 6.45
C ASP A 158 -15.65 -24.36 6.82
N ARG A 159 -14.90 -25.27 6.20
CA ARG A 159 -14.96 -26.71 6.49
C ARG A 159 -14.46 -26.98 7.91
N LEU A 160 -13.32 -26.42 8.27
CA LEU A 160 -12.74 -26.54 9.61
C LEU A 160 -13.66 -25.96 10.70
N ALA A 161 -14.28 -24.81 10.43
CA ALA A 161 -15.26 -24.21 11.33
C ALA A 161 -16.53 -25.06 11.48
N LEU A 162 -17.04 -25.62 10.39
CA LEU A 162 -18.19 -26.53 10.42
C LEU A 162 -17.89 -27.77 11.26
N GLU A 163 -16.74 -28.39 11.07
CA GLU A 163 -16.31 -29.57 11.84
C GLU A 163 -16.20 -29.26 13.34
N HIS A 164 -15.70 -28.07 13.69
CA HIS A 164 -15.63 -27.62 15.08
C HIS A 164 -17.01 -27.34 15.70
N LEU A 165 -17.88 -26.63 14.98
CA LEU A 165 -19.19 -26.20 15.47
C LEU A 165 -20.26 -27.32 15.44
N ALA A 166 -20.02 -28.39 14.67
CA ALA A 166 -20.97 -29.47 14.38
C ALA A 166 -21.64 -30.10 15.62
N GLY A 167 -20.93 -30.11 16.76
CA GLY A 167 -21.40 -30.76 17.98
C GLY A 167 -21.80 -32.23 17.75
N PRO A 168 -22.71 -32.79 18.57
CA PRO A 168 -23.13 -34.19 18.45
C PRO A 168 -23.95 -34.51 17.18
N ALA A 169 -24.52 -33.49 16.53
CA ALA A 169 -25.41 -33.65 15.39
C ALA A 169 -24.68 -33.77 14.03
N GLY A 170 -23.36 -33.51 14.02
CA GLY A 170 -22.53 -33.63 12.83
C GLY A 170 -22.54 -32.38 11.92
N SER A 171 -21.47 -32.26 11.11
CA SER A 171 -21.21 -31.09 10.26
C SER A 171 -22.23 -30.93 9.13
N GLU A 172 -22.77 -32.03 8.59
CA GLU A 172 -23.81 -31.99 7.56
C GLU A 172 -25.10 -31.34 8.06
N THR A 173 -25.55 -31.71 9.26
CA THR A 173 -26.77 -31.15 9.88
C THR A 173 -26.60 -29.66 10.16
N LEU A 174 -25.44 -29.26 10.68
CA LEU A 174 -25.12 -27.85 10.90
C LEU A 174 -25.07 -27.06 9.58
N ASN A 175 -24.39 -27.60 8.57
CA ASN A 175 -24.29 -26.96 7.26
C ASN A 175 -25.67 -26.78 6.61
N ALA A 176 -26.55 -27.77 6.70
CA ALA A 176 -27.92 -27.67 6.21
C ALA A 176 -28.70 -26.53 6.90
N ARG A 177 -28.55 -26.38 8.23
CA ARG A 177 -29.16 -25.27 8.97
C ARG A 177 -28.58 -23.91 8.57
N LEU A 178 -27.26 -23.80 8.47
CA LEU A 178 -26.60 -22.54 8.11
C LEU A 178 -26.90 -22.12 6.67
N THR A 179 -27.06 -23.08 5.76
CA THR A 179 -27.41 -22.80 4.36
C THR A 179 -28.86 -22.34 4.21
N ALA A 180 -29.75 -22.69 5.15
CA ALA A 180 -31.10 -22.15 5.21
C ALA A 180 -31.17 -20.72 5.80
N ALA A 181 -30.09 -20.24 6.43
CA ALA A 181 -29.99 -18.89 6.97
C ALA A 181 -29.48 -17.88 5.90
N PRO A 182 -29.62 -16.57 6.14
CA PRO A 182 -29.03 -15.57 5.25
C PRO A 182 -27.49 -15.72 5.13
N PRO A 183 -26.89 -15.45 3.95
CA PRO A 183 -25.47 -15.72 3.70
C PRO A 183 -24.50 -15.06 4.70
N TRP A 184 -24.83 -13.85 5.18
CA TRP A 184 -24.01 -13.15 6.18
C TRP A 184 -24.02 -13.85 7.54
N VAL A 185 -25.14 -14.46 7.94
CA VAL A 185 -25.23 -15.22 9.21
C VAL A 185 -24.36 -16.47 9.14
N ARG A 186 -24.38 -17.16 8.00
CA ARG A 186 -23.49 -18.29 7.75
C ARG A 186 -22.03 -17.86 7.80
N ALA A 187 -21.66 -16.82 7.06
CA ALA A 187 -20.29 -16.31 7.03
C ALA A 187 -19.81 -15.91 8.44
N ASP A 188 -20.61 -15.15 9.19
CA ASP A 188 -20.28 -14.71 10.55
C ASP A 188 -20.12 -15.89 11.52
N ALA A 189 -21.00 -16.91 11.42
CA ALA A 189 -20.93 -18.10 12.27
C ALA A 189 -19.67 -18.92 11.99
N LEU A 190 -19.35 -19.16 10.71
CA LEU A 190 -18.17 -19.93 10.32
C LEU A 190 -16.86 -19.18 10.66
N GLU A 191 -16.81 -17.88 10.37
CA GLU A 191 -15.66 -17.05 10.70
C GLU A 191 -15.44 -16.95 12.22
N SER A 192 -16.52 -16.86 13.01
CA SER A 192 -16.42 -16.85 14.47
C SER A 192 -15.98 -18.21 15.02
N GLY A 193 -16.52 -19.32 14.51
CA GLY A 193 -16.11 -20.67 14.91
C GLY A 193 -14.64 -20.96 14.57
N TYR A 194 -14.18 -20.52 13.40
CA TYR A 194 -12.76 -20.62 13.03
C TYR A 194 -11.89 -19.80 14.00
N ARG A 195 -12.26 -18.55 14.30
CA ARG A 195 -11.54 -17.69 15.25
C ARG A 195 -11.51 -18.26 16.67
N GLU A 196 -12.59 -18.85 17.15
CA GLU A 196 -12.64 -19.53 18.45
C GLU A 196 -11.66 -20.70 18.51
N LEU A 197 -11.62 -21.51 17.45
CA LEU A 197 -10.76 -22.68 17.38
C LEU A 197 -9.27 -22.32 17.40
N ILE A 198 -8.83 -21.38 16.54
CA ILE A 198 -7.44 -20.92 16.52
C ILE A 198 -7.09 -20.04 17.74
N GLY A 199 -8.10 -19.48 18.40
CA GLY A 199 -7.98 -18.70 19.62
C GLY A 199 -8.02 -19.53 20.90
N SER A 200 -8.23 -20.85 20.81
CA SER A 200 -8.27 -21.74 21.97
C SER A 200 -6.92 -21.82 22.69
N GLU A 201 -6.94 -22.12 23.99
CA GLU A 201 -5.69 -22.24 24.78
C GLU A 201 -4.72 -23.26 24.20
N ALA A 202 -5.24 -24.40 23.72
CA ALA A 202 -4.43 -25.42 23.06
C ALA A 202 -3.75 -24.90 21.78
N ALA A 203 -4.48 -24.13 20.95
CA ALA A 203 -3.91 -23.52 19.75
C ALA A 203 -2.88 -22.44 20.10
N GLN A 204 -3.11 -21.63 21.14
CA GLN A 204 -2.18 -20.57 21.56
C GLN A 204 -0.83 -21.11 22.09
N GLN A 205 -0.78 -22.36 22.54
CA GLN A 205 0.47 -23.01 22.95
C GLN A 205 1.32 -23.51 21.77
N LEU A 206 0.78 -23.47 20.54
CA LEU A 206 1.44 -23.92 19.33
C LEU A 206 1.94 -22.73 18.50
N ASP A 207 3.08 -22.90 17.84
CA ASP A 207 3.69 -21.89 16.97
C ASP A 207 3.95 -22.45 15.55
N PRO A 208 3.05 -22.20 14.58
CA PRO A 208 1.89 -21.30 14.65
C PRO A 208 0.59 -21.98 15.19
N PRO A 209 -0.45 -21.23 15.59
CA PRO A 209 -1.68 -21.78 16.18
C PRO A 209 -2.46 -22.75 15.28
N GLN A 210 -2.31 -22.62 13.96
CA GLN A 210 -2.89 -23.51 12.95
C GLN A 210 -2.41 -24.97 13.08
N LEU A 211 -1.34 -25.23 13.84
CA LEU A 211 -0.92 -26.59 14.17
C LEU A 211 -1.95 -27.37 15.01
N VAL A 212 -2.96 -26.72 15.57
CA VAL A 212 -4.09 -27.40 16.24
C VAL A 212 -4.81 -28.39 15.33
N PHE A 213 -4.74 -28.19 14.00
CA PHE A 213 -5.33 -29.07 12.99
C PHE A 213 -4.40 -30.24 12.59
N ALA A 214 -3.14 -30.22 13.03
CA ALA A 214 -2.16 -31.20 12.62
C ALA A 214 -2.27 -32.51 13.42
N PRO A 215 -1.94 -33.67 12.82
CA PRO A 215 -1.93 -34.93 13.54
C PRO A 215 -0.92 -34.93 14.72
N PRO A 216 -1.26 -35.54 15.88
CA PRO A 216 -0.36 -35.56 17.04
C PRO A 216 1.02 -36.18 16.77
N ALA A 217 1.09 -37.17 15.87
CA ALA A 217 2.35 -37.79 15.48
C ALA A 217 3.31 -36.80 14.78
N LEU A 218 2.76 -35.82 14.06
CA LEU A 218 3.54 -34.80 13.37
C LEU A 218 4.03 -33.72 14.36
N LEU A 219 3.22 -33.37 15.36
CA LEU A 219 3.64 -32.51 16.47
C LEU A 219 4.77 -33.14 17.30
N ALA A 220 4.68 -34.44 17.61
CA ALA A 220 5.76 -35.14 18.32
C ALA A 220 7.09 -35.13 17.54
N ARG A 221 7.03 -35.20 16.20
CA ARG A 221 8.23 -35.08 15.34
C ARG A 221 8.78 -33.66 15.31
N LEU A 222 7.91 -32.65 15.30
CA LEU A 222 8.29 -31.25 15.40
C LEU A 222 9.07 -30.99 16.69
N ASP A 223 8.53 -31.41 17.84
CA ASP A 223 9.16 -31.22 19.15
C ASP A 223 10.58 -31.82 19.19
N ALA A 224 10.76 -33.01 18.62
CA ALA A 224 12.05 -33.67 18.54
C ALA A 224 13.06 -32.91 17.64
N ALA A 225 12.58 -32.24 16.59
CA ALA A 225 13.41 -31.49 15.66
C ALA A 225 13.72 -30.05 16.11
N GLN A 226 12.87 -29.47 16.96
CA GLN A 226 12.90 -28.04 17.30
C GLN A 226 14.18 -27.63 18.03
N PHE A 227 14.77 -28.49 18.86
CA PHE A 227 15.99 -28.18 19.61
C PHE A 227 17.18 -27.87 18.68
N HIS A 228 17.41 -28.68 17.64
CA HIS A 228 18.54 -28.45 16.73
C HIS A 228 18.31 -27.22 15.85
N TRP A 229 17.07 -26.96 15.46
CA TRP A 229 16.72 -25.79 14.69
C TRP A 229 16.83 -24.49 15.51
N SER A 230 16.41 -24.48 16.78
CA SER A 230 16.47 -23.27 17.61
C SER A 230 17.91 -22.75 17.81
N ILE A 231 18.91 -23.63 17.82
CA ILE A 231 20.32 -23.24 17.85
C ILE A 231 20.71 -22.49 16.56
N ALA A 232 20.28 -22.99 15.40
CA ALA A 232 20.53 -22.38 14.11
C ALA A 232 19.79 -21.03 13.98
N GLU A 233 18.51 -20.99 14.36
CA GLU A 233 17.69 -19.78 14.38
C GLU A 233 18.29 -18.72 15.30
N HIS A 234 18.66 -19.09 16.54
CA HIS A 234 19.26 -18.16 17.49
C HIS A 234 20.59 -17.59 16.97
N SER A 235 21.40 -18.44 16.34
CA SER A 235 22.67 -18.01 15.73
C SER A 235 22.46 -17.06 14.55
N ALA A 236 21.47 -17.36 13.69
CA ALA A 236 21.09 -16.50 12.58
C ALA A 236 20.57 -15.15 13.09
N ASN A 237 19.59 -15.16 13.99
CA ASN A 237 19.02 -13.95 14.57
C ASN A 237 20.10 -13.09 15.25
N ALA A 238 21.01 -13.69 16.01
CA ALA A 238 22.10 -12.94 16.65
C ALA A 238 23.05 -12.28 15.64
N PHE A 239 23.33 -12.93 14.51
CA PHE A 239 24.15 -12.37 13.43
C PHE A 239 23.43 -11.23 12.71
N PHE A 240 22.24 -11.48 12.15
CA PHE A 240 21.46 -10.51 11.36
C PHE A 240 20.90 -9.34 12.20
N SER A 241 20.83 -9.48 13.53
CA SER A 241 20.49 -8.38 14.44
C SER A 241 21.72 -7.58 14.91
N GLY A 242 22.93 -7.92 14.44
CA GLY A 242 24.18 -7.30 14.88
C GLY A 242 24.58 -7.59 16.33
N ARG A 243 23.91 -8.51 17.04
CA ARG A 243 24.22 -8.87 18.44
C ARG A 243 25.48 -9.73 18.55
N ARG A 244 25.80 -10.49 17.50
CA ARG A 244 27.01 -11.31 17.41
C ARG A 244 27.85 -10.82 16.25
N SER A 245 29.07 -10.36 16.54
CA SER A 245 30.08 -10.17 15.52
C SER A 245 30.73 -11.52 15.20
N GLY A 246 30.94 -11.81 13.93
CA GLY A 246 31.60 -13.05 13.54
C GLY A 246 31.51 -13.31 12.05
N GLN A 247 31.62 -14.60 11.73
CA GLN A 247 31.11 -15.14 10.49
C GLN A 247 29.84 -15.94 10.79
N PHE A 248 28.91 -15.98 9.84
CA PHE A 248 27.75 -16.84 9.87
C PHE A 248 27.77 -17.78 8.67
N GLU A 249 27.64 -19.07 8.96
CA GLU A 249 27.63 -20.12 7.96
C GLU A 249 26.18 -20.39 7.54
N LEU A 250 25.80 -20.00 6.33
CA LEU A 250 24.42 -20.12 5.83
C LEU A 250 23.95 -21.57 5.82
N THR A 251 24.87 -22.53 5.65
CA THR A 251 24.52 -23.96 5.73
C THR A 251 24.07 -24.39 7.11
N MET A 252 24.19 -23.58 8.17
CA MET A 252 23.61 -23.89 9.48
C MET A 252 22.09 -23.88 9.47
N VAL A 253 21.46 -23.06 8.62
CA VAL A 253 20.00 -22.98 8.49
C VAL A 253 19.53 -23.96 7.40
N PRO A 254 18.76 -24.99 7.75
CA PRO A 254 18.27 -25.97 6.79
C PRO A 254 17.43 -25.32 5.69
N GLY A 255 17.62 -25.76 4.45
CA GLY A 255 16.89 -25.23 3.30
C GLY A 255 17.33 -23.85 2.83
N LEU A 256 18.26 -23.15 3.51
CA LEU A 256 18.67 -21.81 3.10
C LEU A 256 19.60 -21.82 1.88
N VAL A 257 20.55 -22.75 1.79
CA VAL A 257 21.49 -22.86 0.67
C VAL A 257 20.95 -23.80 -0.41
N ILE A 258 20.99 -23.39 -1.67
CA ILE A 258 20.64 -24.21 -2.83
C ILE A 258 21.92 -24.64 -3.56
N GLY A 259 22.04 -25.93 -3.89
CA GLY A 259 23.18 -26.46 -4.66
C GLY A 259 24.39 -26.87 -3.81
N ARG A 260 25.56 -27.04 -4.46
CA ARG A 260 26.79 -27.59 -3.86
C ARG A 260 28.01 -26.65 -3.91
N GLY A 261 27.92 -25.46 -4.50
CA GLY A 261 29.10 -24.64 -4.80
C GLY A 261 29.03 -23.23 -4.23
N GLY A 262 30.13 -22.77 -3.62
CA GLY A 262 30.30 -21.39 -3.15
C GLY A 262 30.88 -21.28 -1.74
N ASP A 263 31.29 -20.07 -1.37
CA ASP A 263 31.56 -19.71 0.03
C ASP A 263 30.24 -19.30 0.69
N THR A 264 29.70 -20.15 1.54
CA THR A 264 28.40 -19.94 2.21
C THR A 264 28.54 -19.13 3.49
N ARG A 265 29.68 -18.47 3.70
CA ARG A 265 29.98 -17.68 4.89
C ARG A 265 29.67 -16.22 4.66
N LEU A 266 29.01 -15.62 5.64
CA LEU A 266 28.79 -14.17 5.73
C LEU A 266 29.68 -13.60 6.82
N TYR A 267 30.42 -12.53 6.52
CA TYR A 267 31.31 -11.86 7.49
C TYR A 267 30.73 -10.55 8.02
N GLY A 268 29.60 -10.09 7.46
CA GLY A 268 29.04 -8.76 7.67
C GLY A 268 29.76 -7.69 6.84
N GLY A 269 29.09 -6.57 6.59
CA GLY A 269 29.45 -5.61 5.55
C GLY A 269 30.87 -5.07 5.68
N VAL A 270 31.27 -4.62 6.87
CA VAL A 270 32.61 -4.06 7.10
C VAL A 270 33.70 -5.10 6.88
N ARG A 271 33.56 -6.31 7.44
CA ARG A 271 34.59 -7.34 7.28
C ARG A 271 34.68 -7.79 5.83
N GLN A 272 33.54 -8.03 5.20
CA GLN A 272 33.49 -8.43 3.80
C GLN A 272 34.12 -7.36 2.88
N LEU A 273 33.88 -6.09 3.17
CA LEU A 273 34.42 -4.95 2.44
C LEU A 273 35.95 -4.94 2.47
N PHE A 274 36.53 -5.09 3.67
CA PHE A 274 37.99 -5.10 3.81
C PHE A 274 38.65 -6.39 3.31
N MET A 275 37.98 -7.54 3.42
CA MET A 275 38.45 -8.76 2.77
C MET A 275 38.51 -8.58 1.24
N GLN A 276 37.52 -7.92 0.63
CA GLN A 276 37.50 -7.67 -0.82
C GLN A 276 38.50 -6.57 -1.23
N ALA A 277 38.69 -5.55 -0.39
CA ALA A 277 39.73 -4.54 -0.59
C ALA A 277 41.14 -5.16 -0.58
N CYS A 278 41.42 -6.08 0.33
CA CYS A 278 42.68 -6.82 0.37
C CYS A 278 42.85 -7.75 -0.83
N ALA A 279 41.78 -8.38 -1.32
CA ALA A 279 41.83 -9.18 -2.54
C ALA A 279 42.13 -8.32 -3.78
N ALA A 280 41.57 -7.11 -3.85
CA ALA A 280 41.81 -6.16 -4.95
C ALA A 280 43.21 -5.53 -4.89
N THR A 281 43.67 -5.16 -3.70
CA THR A 281 44.97 -4.49 -3.47
C THR A 281 45.73 -5.18 -2.34
N PRO A 282 46.41 -6.30 -2.62
CA PRO A 282 47.11 -7.09 -1.59
C PRO A 282 48.22 -6.33 -0.85
N GLN A 283 48.75 -5.27 -1.48
CA GLN A 283 49.85 -4.44 -0.95
C GLN A 283 49.36 -3.38 0.05
N MET A 284 48.06 -3.29 0.33
CA MET A 284 47.53 -2.35 1.30
C MET A 284 48.01 -2.70 2.72
N GLU A 285 48.53 -1.71 3.44
CA GLU A 285 49.01 -1.90 4.82
C GLU A 285 47.89 -2.47 5.69
N GLY A 286 48.13 -3.61 6.35
CA GLY A 286 47.15 -4.33 7.16
C GLY A 286 46.51 -5.54 6.46
N CYS A 287 46.71 -5.74 5.15
CA CYS A 287 46.32 -6.97 4.45
C CYS A 287 47.32 -8.12 4.64
N GLU A 288 48.56 -7.82 5.03
CA GLU A 288 49.64 -8.79 5.23
C GLU A 288 49.53 -9.56 6.56
N ALA A 289 48.73 -9.05 7.50
CA ALA A 289 48.41 -9.75 8.72
C ALA A 289 47.41 -10.86 8.36
N GLY A 290 47.81 -12.13 8.49
CA GLY A 290 46.98 -13.34 8.22
C GLY A 290 45.68 -13.47 9.06
N LEU A 291 45.24 -12.36 9.65
CA LEU A 291 43.99 -12.09 10.35
C LEU A 291 42.82 -11.87 9.37
N VAL A 292 43.08 -11.30 8.19
CA VAL A 292 42.09 -11.16 7.10
C VAL A 292 42.13 -12.42 6.22
N PRO A 293 41.04 -13.21 6.12
CA PRO A 293 41.04 -14.40 5.29
C PRO A 293 41.23 -14.07 3.81
N ALA A 294 42.06 -14.85 3.11
CA ALA A 294 42.23 -14.73 1.67
C ALA A 294 40.96 -15.17 0.93
N GLN A 295 40.61 -14.44 -0.11
CA GLN A 295 39.50 -14.75 -1.01
C GLN A 295 39.79 -14.17 -2.40
N ASP A 296 39.08 -14.66 -3.41
CA ASP A 296 39.11 -14.07 -4.75
C ASP A 296 38.36 -12.73 -4.77
N PHE A 297 38.88 -11.80 -5.56
CA PHE A 297 38.22 -10.51 -5.77
C PHE A 297 36.93 -10.70 -6.59
N ASP A 298 35.86 -10.09 -6.12
CA ASP A 298 34.55 -10.09 -6.72
C ASP A 298 33.93 -8.69 -6.63
N PRO A 299 33.75 -7.99 -7.77
CA PRO A 299 33.27 -6.61 -7.78
C PRO A 299 31.84 -6.48 -7.23
N VAL A 300 30.99 -7.48 -7.42
CA VAL A 300 29.63 -7.48 -6.90
C VAL A 300 29.66 -7.62 -5.38
N ARG A 301 30.43 -8.58 -4.87
CA ARG A 301 30.59 -8.77 -3.42
C ARG A 301 31.21 -7.54 -2.76
N TYR A 302 32.16 -6.88 -3.43
CA TYR A 302 32.78 -5.66 -2.93
C TYR A 302 31.80 -4.49 -2.84
N ALA A 303 30.98 -4.29 -3.88
CA ALA A 303 29.96 -3.24 -3.89
C ALA A 303 28.83 -3.48 -2.88
N LEU A 304 28.33 -4.71 -2.75
CA LEU A 304 27.31 -5.06 -1.74
C LEU A 304 27.84 -4.86 -0.33
N ALA A 305 29.10 -5.24 -0.06
CA ALA A 305 29.73 -5.01 1.22
C ALA A 305 29.93 -3.51 1.54
N ALA A 306 30.19 -2.68 0.53
CA ALA A 306 30.28 -1.22 0.68
C ALA A 306 28.92 -0.59 1.03
N LEU A 307 27.84 -1.09 0.43
CA LEU A 307 26.47 -0.68 0.76
C LEU A 307 26.10 -1.15 2.18
N GLU A 308 26.37 -2.40 2.51
CA GLU A 308 26.08 -2.97 3.83
C GLU A 308 26.89 -2.29 4.94
N SER A 309 28.15 -1.89 4.69
CA SER A 309 28.99 -1.20 5.68
C SER A 309 28.56 0.24 5.97
N GLY A 310 27.66 0.81 5.15
CA GLY A 310 27.30 2.22 5.18
C GLY A 310 28.31 3.16 4.51
N LEU A 311 29.27 2.64 3.73
CA LEU A 311 30.23 3.48 3.00
C LEU A 311 29.53 4.38 1.98
N VAL A 312 28.44 3.87 1.41
CA VAL A 312 27.70 4.46 0.30
C VAL A 312 26.33 4.98 0.76
N ASP A 313 26.06 6.24 0.45
CA ASP A 313 24.74 6.86 0.59
C ASP A 313 23.96 6.82 -0.73
N LEU A 314 22.84 6.10 -0.73
CA LEU A 314 21.86 6.06 -1.81
C LEU A 314 20.65 6.97 -1.52
N ASN A 315 19.70 7.07 -2.45
CA ASN A 315 18.42 7.75 -2.24
C ASN A 315 17.44 6.91 -1.39
N LEU A 316 17.90 6.44 -0.24
CA LEU A 316 17.17 5.62 0.73
C LEU A 316 17.68 5.89 2.15
N PRO A 317 16.88 5.60 3.20
CA PRO A 317 17.40 5.53 4.56
C PRO A 317 18.55 4.51 4.67
N ALA A 318 19.61 4.85 5.40
CA ALA A 318 20.79 3.98 5.56
C ALA A 318 20.44 2.57 6.06
N SER A 319 19.45 2.45 6.96
CA SER A 319 18.96 1.14 7.41
C SER A 319 18.35 0.30 6.30
N ALA A 320 17.64 0.91 5.35
CA ALA A 320 17.07 0.19 4.21
C ALA A 320 18.16 -0.26 3.21
N VAL A 321 19.21 0.55 3.02
CA VAL A 321 20.37 0.16 2.22
C VAL A 321 21.08 -1.04 2.86
N HIS A 322 21.39 -0.94 4.16
CA HIS A 322 22.00 -2.02 4.93
C HIS A 322 21.18 -3.30 4.88
N ASP A 323 19.89 -3.21 5.25
CA ASP A 323 18.99 -4.37 5.32
C ASP A 323 18.84 -5.07 3.96
N GLY A 324 18.70 -4.29 2.89
CA GLY A 324 18.55 -4.80 1.53
C GLY A 324 19.84 -5.42 0.99
N ALA A 325 20.99 -4.80 1.26
CA ALA A 325 22.29 -5.29 0.83
C ALA A 325 22.65 -6.60 1.55
N GLU A 326 22.38 -6.67 2.86
CA GLU A 326 22.58 -7.88 3.66
C GLU A 326 21.74 -9.06 3.13
N VAL A 327 20.46 -8.83 2.82
CA VAL A 327 19.58 -9.85 2.21
C VAL A 327 20.10 -10.29 0.84
N LEU A 328 20.50 -9.34 -0.01
CA LEU A 328 20.94 -9.62 -1.38
C LEU A 328 22.28 -10.39 -1.39
N GLN A 329 23.22 -10.00 -0.52
CA GLN A 329 24.48 -10.72 -0.33
C GLN A 329 24.23 -12.13 0.21
N ALA A 330 23.39 -12.28 1.24
CA ALA A 330 23.05 -13.58 1.79
C ALA A 330 22.35 -14.48 0.77
N ALA A 331 21.44 -13.95 -0.04
CA ALA A 331 20.79 -14.69 -1.12
C ALA A 331 21.79 -15.12 -2.20
N ARG A 332 22.79 -14.29 -2.51
CA ARG A 332 23.83 -14.62 -3.47
C ARG A 332 24.71 -15.76 -2.98
N GLU A 333 25.24 -15.66 -1.77
CA GLU A 333 26.08 -16.72 -1.18
C GLU A 333 25.28 -18.01 -0.89
N ALA A 334 23.96 -17.90 -0.75
CA ALA A 334 23.06 -19.05 -0.65
C ALA A 334 22.73 -19.70 -2.02
N GLY A 335 23.19 -19.15 -3.14
CA GLY A 335 22.86 -19.64 -4.48
C GLY A 335 21.40 -19.42 -4.88
N ARG A 336 20.77 -18.37 -4.35
CA ARG A 336 19.35 -18.05 -4.55
C ARG A 336 19.07 -16.91 -5.51
N LEU A 337 20.09 -16.19 -5.98
CA LEU A 337 19.87 -15.21 -7.03
C LEU A 337 19.58 -15.91 -8.36
N GLN A 338 18.57 -15.44 -9.07
CA GLN A 338 18.37 -15.86 -10.45
C GLN A 338 19.51 -15.31 -11.33
N PRO A 339 19.98 -16.05 -12.36
CA PRO A 339 21.07 -15.60 -13.22
C PRO A 339 20.84 -14.25 -13.88
N GLN A 340 19.60 -13.95 -14.26
CA GLN A 340 19.21 -12.68 -14.88
C GLN A 340 19.36 -11.50 -13.90
N LEU A 341 18.87 -11.68 -12.67
CA LEU A 341 19.03 -10.67 -11.62
C LEU A 341 20.51 -10.49 -11.24
N GLU A 342 21.29 -11.58 -11.20
CA GLU A 342 22.74 -11.48 -10.93
C GLU A 342 23.49 -10.71 -12.02
N ALA A 343 23.15 -10.93 -13.30
CA ALA A 343 23.72 -10.16 -14.40
C ALA A 343 23.34 -8.67 -14.32
N GLN A 344 22.06 -8.36 -14.10
CA GLN A 344 21.60 -6.97 -13.94
C GLN A 344 22.24 -6.28 -12.73
N LEU A 345 22.35 -7.00 -11.61
CA LEU A 345 22.98 -6.49 -10.40
C LEU A 345 24.44 -6.13 -10.67
N ARG A 346 25.18 -6.97 -11.39
CA ARG A 346 26.57 -6.71 -11.79
C ARG A 346 26.67 -5.42 -12.59
N ASP A 347 25.83 -5.25 -13.60
CA ASP A 347 25.84 -4.05 -14.44
C ASP A 347 25.52 -2.78 -13.62
N TRP A 348 24.54 -2.85 -12.70
CA TRP A 348 24.21 -1.71 -11.84
C TRP A 348 25.33 -1.38 -10.88
N VAL A 349 25.91 -2.36 -10.18
CA VAL A 349 26.95 -2.07 -9.18
C VAL A 349 28.26 -1.62 -9.82
N GLU A 350 28.63 -2.14 -10.98
CA GLU A 350 29.80 -1.65 -11.72
C GLU A 350 29.62 -0.20 -12.20
N THR A 351 28.40 0.18 -12.58
CA THR A 351 28.08 1.55 -13.02
C THR A 351 27.97 2.52 -11.84
N VAL A 352 27.30 2.11 -10.76
CA VAL A 352 26.99 2.97 -9.61
C VAL A 352 28.17 3.06 -8.64
N LEU A 353 28.89 1.96 -8.44
CA LEU A 353 29.97 1.81 -7.47
C LEU A 353 31.21 1.10 -8.08
N PRO A 354 31.92 1.76 -9.02
CA PRO A 354 33.16 1.23 -9.57
C PRO A 354 34.16 0.85 -8.45
N PRO A 355 34.84 -0.32 -8.52
CA PRO A 355 35.78 -0.75 -7.48
C PRO A 355 36.86 0.28 -7.13
N SER A 356 37.31 1.07 -8.11
CA SER A 356 38.30 2.14 -7.91
C SER A 356 37.80 3.25 -6.99
N GLU A 357 36.50 3.58 -7.06
CA GLU A 357 35.91 4.61 -6.19
C GLU A 357 35.76 4.10 -4.76
N ILE A 358 35.31 2.84 -4.60
CA ILE A 358 35.22 2.20 -3.28
C ILE A 358 36.62 2.16 -2.64
N SER A 359 37.64 1.73 -3.42
CA SER A 359 39.03 1.69 -2.94
C SER A 359 39.56 3.07 -2.59
N GLY A 360 39.28 4.09 -3.41
CA GLY A 360 39.66 5.48 -3.13
C GLY A 360 39.01 6.01 -1.85
N ALA A 361 37.73 5.72 -1.62
CA ALA A 361 37.02 6.10 -0.40
C ALA A 361 37.57 5.39 0.85
N LEU A 362 37.91 4.10 0.73
CA LEU A 362 38.56 3.35 1.81
C LEU A 362 39.94 3.92 2.15
N GLN A 363 40.76 4.23 1.14
CA GLN A 363 42.07 4.87 1.36
C GLN A 363 41.91 6.23 2.05
N ALA A 364 40.93 7.04 1.62
CA ALA A 364 40.65 8.34 2.22
C ALA A 364 40.19 8.24 3.68
N SER A 365 39.51 7.15 4.07
CA SER A 365 39.11 6.92 5.46
C SER A 365 40.29 6.66 6.40
N GLY A 366 41.46 6.27 5.87
CA GLY A 366 42.65 5.94 6.66
C GLY A 366 42.50 4.68 7.54
N LEU A 367 41.40 3.93 7.39
CA LEU A 367 41.15 2.71 8.14
C LEU A 367 42.05 1.58 7.64
N ARG A 368 42.80 0.99 8.58
CA ARG A 368 43.56 -0.22 8.27
C ARG A 368 42.65 -1.45 8.20
N PRO A 369 42.84 -2.36 7.23
CA PRO A 369 42.07 -3.59 7.07
C PRO A 369 42.07 -4.50 8.31
N ASP A 370 43.21 -4.67 8.98
CA ASP A 370 43.33 -5.50 10.18
C ASP A 370 42.50 -4.96 11.37
N PHE A 371 42.50 -3.63 11.54
CA PHE A 371 41.65 -2.97 12.52
C PHE A 371 40.17 -3.10 12.16
N ALA A 372 39.79 -2.80 10.92
CA ALA A 372 38.39 -2.87 10.51
C ALA A 372 37.83 -4.30 10.55
N PHE A 373 38.67 -5.30 10.28
CA PHE A 373 38.29 -6.69 10.39
C PHE A 373 38.10 -7.14 11.86
N SER A 374 38.98 -6.73 12.76
CA SER A 374 38.90 -7.08 14.18
C SER A 374 37.81 -6.29 14.95
N ALA A 375 37.57 -5.03 14.58
CA ALA A 375 36.64 -4.11 15.24
C ALA A 375 35.60 -3.49 14.28
N PRO A 376 34.75 -4.30 13.61
CA PRO A 376 33.88 -3.82 12.53
C PRO A 376 32.88 -2.74 12.95
N THR A 377 32.32 -2.81 14.16
CA THR A 377 31.38 -1.80 14.68
C THR A 377 32.03 -0.44 14.94
N GLN A 378 33.34 -0.42 15.21
CA GLN A 378 34.07 0.85 15.36
C GLN A 378 34.41 1.43 13.99
N ALA A 379 34.82 0.59 13.04
CA ALA A 379 35.12 0.99 11.67
C ALA A 379 33.88 1.48 10.90
N SER A 380 32.70 0.87 11.07
CA SER A 380 31.47 1.31 10.37
C SER A 380 31.13 2.78 10.60
N ARG A 381 31.33 3.28 11.83
CA ARG A 381 31.11 4.71 12.15
C ARG A 381 32.04 5.65 11.41
N GLN A 382 33.24 5.20 11.05
CA GLN A 382 34.23 5.97 10.30
C GLN A 382 34.04 5.84 8.79
N LEU A 383 33.31 4.84 8.31
CA LEU A 383 33.02 4.64 6.89
C LEU A 383 31.78 5.42 6.41
N ALA A 384 30.87 5.80 7.32
CA ALA A 384 29.55 6.30 6.96
C ALA A 384 29.58 7.44 5.93
N GLY A 385 28.85 7.27 4.82
CA GLY A 385 28.52 8.33 3.85
C GLY A 385 29.68 8.92 3.05
N HIS A 386 30.78 8.19 2.86
CA HIS A 386 31.94 8.68 2.10
C HIS A 386 31.71 8.71 0.59
N VAL A 387 30.75 7.94 0.07
CA VAL A 387 30.41 7.89 -1.35
C VAL A 387 28.92 8.21 -1.53
N GLU A 388 28.60 9.32 -2.18
CA GLU A 388 27.20 9.73 -2.44
C GLU A 388 26.77 9.34 -3.88
N ARG A 389 25.71 8.53 -3.99
CA ARG A 389 25.16 8.04 -5.27
C ARG A 389 23.63 8.12 -5.28
N ARG A 390 23.11 9.36 -5.29
CA ARG A 390 21.66 9.64 -5.17
C ARG A 390 20.91 9.78 -6.50
N SER A 391 21.61 9.88 -7.63
CA SER A 391 21.02 10.13 -8.96
C SER A 391 21.53 9.14 -10.01
N GLY A 392 20.78 8.98 -11.10
CA GLY A 392 21.03 8.00 -12.16
C GLY A 392 19.98 6.90 -12.22
N ALA A 393 19.79 6.30 -13.40
CA ALA A 393 18.77 5.27 -13.60
C ALA A 393 19.13 3.98 -12.87
N GLU A 394 20.40 3.59 -12.91
CA GLU A 394 20.96 2.40 -12.26
C GLU A 394 20.98 2.56 -10.74
N ALA A 395 21.35 3.74 -10.23
CA ALA A 395 21.29 4.04 -8.80
C ALA A 395 19.85 4.00 -8.28
N ALA A 396 18.89 4.49 -9.06
CA ALA A 396 17.46 4.41 -8.72
C ALA A 396 16.93 2.97 -8.76
N ALA A 397 17.35 2.16 -9.76
CA ALA A 397 17.01 0.75 -9.86
C ALA A 397 17.54 -0.06 -8.67
N LEU A 398 18.82 0.11 -8.34
CA LEU A 398 19.46 -0.52 -7.19
C LEU A 398 18.79 -0.07 -5.88
N SER A 399 18.57 1.24 -5.70
CA SER A 399 17.84 1.77 -4.55
C SER A 399 16.46 1.14 -4.43
N ARG A 400 15.72 1.01 -5.53
CA ARG A 400 14.40 0.38 -5.51
C ARG A 400 14.47 -1.09 -5.05
N LEU A 401 15.38 -1.88 -5.62
CA LEU A 401 15.55 -3.28 -5.23
C LEU A 401 15.91 -3.42 -3.74
N LEU A 402 16.89 -2.67 -3.25
CA LEU A 402 17.30 -2.71 -1.84
C LEU A 402 16.16 -2.28 -0.91
N GLY A 403 15.42 -1.24 -1.31
CA GLY A 403 14.24 -0.78 -0.58
C GLY A 403 13.13 -1.82 -0.51
N ASP A 404 12.88 -2.55 -1.61
CA ASP A 404 11.90 -3.64 -1.67
C ASP A 404 12.31 -4.82 -0.78
N LEU A 405 13.55 -5.27 -0.86
CA LEU A 405 14.08 -6.35 -0.01
C LEU A 405 14.05 -5.97 1.48
N ALA A 406 14.40 -4.74 1.82
CA ALA A 406 14.31 -4.25 3.20
C ALA A 406 12.86 -4.20 3.69
N ARG A 407 11.89 -3.88 2.83
CA ARG A 407 10.46 -3.95 3.16
C ARG A 407 10.00 -5.38 3.39
N ILE A 408 10.36 -6.32 2.51
CA ILE A 408 10.03 -7.74 2.66
C ILE A 408 10.60 -8.29 3.98
N ARG A 409 11.86 -7.98 4.29
CA ARG A 409 12.50 -8.36 5.56
C ARG A 409 11.72 -7.85 6.76
N ARG A 410 11.32 -6.57 6.76
CA ARG A 410 10.57 -5.96 7.88
C ARG A 410 9.16 -6.50 8.02
N SER A 411 8.50 -6.87 6.93
CA SER A 411 7.14 -7.42 6.96
C SER A 411 7.07 -8.92 7.24
N SER A 412 8.21 -9.62 7.25
CA SER A 412 8.28 -11.07 7.47
C SER A 412 9.49 -11.40 8.36
N SER A 413 10.59 -11.86 7.77
CA SER A 413 11.86 -12.08 8.44
C SER A 413 13.02 -12.01 7.45
N VAL A 414 14.25 -11.93 7.94
CA VAL A 414 15.46 -12.01 7.10
C VAL A 414 15.58 -13.36 6.40
N MET A 415 15.21 -14.47 7.05
CA MET A 415 15.24 -15.81 6.46
C MET A 415 14.22 -15.95 5.33
N THR A 416 13.00 -15.43 5.54
CA THR A 416 11.97 -15.37 4.50
C THR A 416 12.44 -14.51 3.34
N ALA A 417 12.96 -13.31 3.60
CA ALA A 417 13.46 -12.40 2.57
C ALA A 417 14.52 -13.06 1.68
N ILE A 418 15.52 -13.72 2.28
CA ILE A 418 16.57 -14.46 1.55
C ILE A 418 15.98 -15.56 0.66
N ARG A 419 15.01 -16.33 1.18
CA ARG A 419 14.42 -17.45 0.45
C ARG A 419 13.62 -16.97 -0.77
N VAL A 420 12.82 -15.92 -0.62
CA VAL A 420 11.95 -15.41 -1.70
C VAL A 420 12.68 -14.60 -2.78
N VAL A 421 13.95 -14.21 -2.56
CA VAL A 421 14.78 -13.61 -3.63
C VAL A 421 14.85 -14.50 -4.87
N SER A 422 14.77 -15.82 -4.68
CA SER A 422 14.77 -16.78 -5.79
C SER A 422 13.59 -16.65 -6.77
N SER A 423 12.52 -15.93 -6.42
CA SER A 423 11.42 -15.61 -7.33
C SER A 423 11.65 -14.32 -8.14
N ILE A 424 12.60 -13.50 -7.71
CA ILE A 424 12.89 -12.20 -8.33
C ILE A 424 13.81 -12.42 -9.54
N GLY A 425 13.20 -12.60 -10.71
CA GLY A 425 13.89 -12.55 -12.00
C GLY A 425 14.05 -11.13 -12.57
N GLU A 426 13.15 -10.23 -12.20
CA GLU A 426 13.09 -8.85 -12.69
C GLU A 426 12.82 -7.85 -11.55
N LEU A 427 13.20 -6.58 -11.71
CA LEU A 427 12.94 -5.53 -10.70
C LEU A 427 11.47 -5.42 -10.28
N ASN A 428 10.55 -5.55 -11.24
CA ASN A 428 9.12 -5.46 -10.95
C ASN A 428 8.63 -6.59 -10.04
N HIS A 429 9.31 -7.74 -10.04
CA HIS A 429 8.97 -8.86 -9.17
C HIS A 429 9.22 -8.55 -7.70
N ALA A 430 10.22 -7.71 -7.38
CA ALA A 430 10.45 -7.28 -6.00
C ALA A 430 9.29 -6.40 -5.48
N ASP A 431 8.81 -5.46 -6.29
CA ASP A 431 7.63 -4.62 -5.98
C ASP A 431 6.37 -5.48 -5.78
N TYR A 432 6.20 -6.50 -6.62
CA TYR A 432 5.11 -7.47 -6.50
C TYR A 432 5.18 -8.25 -5.19
N LEU A 433 6.36 -8.77 -4.82
CA LEU A 433 6.53 -9.47 -3.55
C LEU A 433 6.27 -8.57 -2.35
N VAL A 434 6.61 -7.27 -2.40
CA VAL A 434 6.25 -6.30 -1.35
C VAL A 434 4.74 -6.15 -1.22
N ARG A 435 4.00 -6.05 -2.33
CA ARG A 435 2.52 -5.92 -2.29
C ARG A 435 1.88 -7.17 -1.70
N ILE A 436 2.38 -8.34 -2.09
CA ILE A 436 1.92 -9.62 -1.57
C ILE A 436 2.30 -9.74 -0.10
N SER A 437 3.51 -9.37 0.31
CA SER A 437 3.97 -9.45 1.70
C SER A 437 3.15 -8.57 2.64
N ASN A 438 2.74 -7.38 2.20
CA ASN A 438 1.87 -6.49 2.97
C ASN A 438 0.48 -7.08 3.26
N THR A 439 0.02 -8.04 2.46
CA THR A 439 -1.30 -8.69 2.64
C THR A 439 -1.16 -10.08 3.27
N ALA A 440 -0.17 -10.86 2.81
CA ALA A 440 0.07 -12.21 3.26
C ALA A 440 0.77 -12.29 4.61
N GLY A 441 1.59 -11.28 4.95
CA GLY A 441 2.44 -11.27 6.15
C GLY A 441 3.32 -12.52 6.20
N ASP A 442 3.20 -13.27 7.28
CA ASP A 442 3.95 -14.51 7.53
C ASP A 442 3.63 -15.63 6.52
N ARG A 443 2.52 -15.53 5.78
CA ARG A 443 2.19 -16.47 4.69
C ARG A 443 3.05 -16.30 3.44
N LEU A 444 3.86 -15.24 3.34
CA LEU A 444 4.67 -15.00 2.14
C LEU A 444 5.56 -16.18 1.77
N LEU A 445 6.26 -16.76 2.75
CA LEU A 445 7.14 -17.91 2.51
C LEU A 445 6.33 -19.14 2.05
N ALA A 446 5.14 -19.31 2.60
CA ALA A 446 4.24 -20.40 2.25
C ALA A 446 3.71 -20.27 0.81
N LEU A 447 3.29 -19.06 0.43
CA LEU A 447 2.87 -18.75 -0.94
C LEU A 447 3.99 -18.99 -1.94
N HIS A 448 5.22 -18.60 -1.60
CA HIS A 448 6.39 -18.89 -2.41
C HIS A 448 6.58 -20.41 -2.63
N PHE A 449 6.44 -21.23 -1.59
CA PHE A 449 6.57 -22.69 -1.72
C PHE A 449 5.38 -23.39 -2.39
N ALA A 450 4.17 -22.84 -2.28
CA ALA A 450 2.97 -23.44 -2.84
C ALA A 450 2.78 -23.07 -4.32
N LEU A 451 3.04 -21.81 -4.69
CA LEU A 451 2.74 -21.27 -6.01
C LEU A 451 3.98 -21.11 -6.91
N GLY A 452 5.19 -21.04 -6.34
CA GLY A 452 6.41 -20.75 -7.09
C GLY A 452 6.27 -19.43 -7.87
N ASP A 453 6.59 -19.47 -9.16
CA ASP A 453 6.44 -18.32 -10.08
C ASP A 453 4.98 -17.88 -10.26
N GLY A 454 4.02 -18.77 -10.00
CA GLY A 454 2.59 -18.46 -10.02
C GLY A 454 2.16 -17.42 -8.97
N VAL A 455 3.03 -17.12 -7.99
CA VAL A 455 2.76 -16.08 -6.98
C VAL A 455 2.51 -14.70 -7.60
N TYR A 456 3.12 -14.40 -8.76
CA TYR A 456 2.95 -13.11 -9.44
C TYR A 456 1.57 -12.96 -10.08
N GLN A 457 0.95 -14.07 -10.48
CA GLN A 457 -0.40 -14.08 -11.06
C GLN A 457 -1.47 -13.65 -10.05
N LEU A 458 -1.15 -13.64 -8.75
CA LEU A 458 -2.06 -13.12 -7.71
C LEU A 458 -2.34 -11.63 -7.84
N LEU A 459 -1.40 -10.86 -8.43
CA LEU A 459 -1.56 -9.43 -8.63
C LEU A 459 -2.21 -9.09 -9.96
N ASP A 460 -2.04 -9.97 -10.97
CA ASP A 460 -2.81 -9.90 -12.19
C ASP A 460 -4.29 -10.05 -11.84
N SER A 461 -5.09 -9.03 -12.16
CA SER A 461 -6.53 -9.17 -12.00
C SER A 461 -6.98 -10.22 -13.02
N PRO A 462 -7.57 -11.35 -12.60
CA PRO A 462 -8.12 -12.28 -13.56
C PRO A 462 -9.26 -11.54 -14.28
N GLU A 463 -9.15 -11.48 -15.60
CA GLU A 463 -10.05 -10.82 -16.54
C GLU A 463 -9.82 -9.30 -16.70
N GLY A 464 -9.36 -8.92 -17.89
CA GLY A 464 -9.38 -7.56 -18.39
C GLY A 464 -10.82 -7.07 -18.51
N HIS A 465 -11.39 -6.61 -17.40
CA HIS A 465 -12.59 -5.81 -17.45
C HIS A 465 -12.25 -4.52 -18.18
N PRO A 466 -12.87 -4.25 -19.34
CA PRO A 466 -12.63 -3.01 -20.05
C PRO A 466 -12.94 -1.87 -19.07
N ARG A 467 -11.93 -1.06 -18.73
CA ARG A 467 -12.12 0.08 -17.85
C ARG A 467 -12.76 1.19 -18.66
N ALA A 468 -13.83 1.77 -18.13
CA ALA A 468 -14.39 2.98 -18.72
C ALA A 468 -13.29 4.04 -18.83
N SER A 469 -13.28 4.74 -19.96
CA SER A 469 -12.29 5.77 -20.23
C SER A 469 -12.38 6.88 -19.17
N ALA A 470 -11.23 7.39 -18.75
CA ALA A 470 -11.16 8.48 -17.77
C ALA A 470 -11.99 9.71 -18.22
N ARG A 471 -12.13 9.91 -19.53
CA ARG A 471 -12.98 10.95 -20.12
C ARG A 471 -14.46 10.73 -19.83
N SER A 472 -14.99 9.53 -20.08
CA SER A 472 -16.40 9.18 -19.84
C SER A 472 -16.75 9.32 -18.35
N VAL A 473 -15.86 8.84 -17.48
CA VAL A 473 -16.01 8.94 -16.01
C VAL A 473 -16.01 10.40 -15.55
N ASN A 474 -15.02 11.19 -15.97
CA ASN A 474 -14.92 12.60 -15.57
C ASN A 474 -16.11 13.44 -16.04
N LEU A 475 -16.64 13.18 -17.24
CA LEU A 475 -17.81 13.90 -17.76
C LEU A 475 -19.11 13.50 -17.05
N ALA A 476 -19.25 12.22 -16.67
CA ALA A 476 -20.38 11.78 -15.84
C ALA A 476 -20.35 12.48 -14.46
N TYR A 477 -19.19 12.52 -13.80
CA TYR A 477 -19.02 13.22 -12.53
C TYR A 477 -19.22 14.73 -12.65
N ALA A 478 -18.70 15.37 -13.69
CA ALA A 478 -18.91 16.79 -13.92
C ALA A 478 -20.40 17.11 -14.13
N GLY A 479 -21.14 16.25 -14.84
CA GLY A 479 -22.60 16.35 -14.99
C GLY A 479 -23.34 16.25 -13.66
N LEU A 480 -23.02 15.24 -12.84
CA LEU A 480 -23.61 15.08 -11.50
C LEU A 480 -23.28 16.25 -10.57
N LEU A 481 -22.02 16.69 -10.55
CA LEU A 481 -21.59 17.81 -9.72
C LEU A 481 -22.29 19.10 -10.14
N SER A 482 -22.41 19.35 -11.44
CA SER A 482 -23.15 20.49 -11.98
C SER A 482 -24.64 20.44 -11.58
N ALA A 483 -25.28 19.27 -11.69
CA ALA A 483 -26.66 19.08 -11.25
C ALA A 483 -26.81 19.29 -9.73
N ALA A 484 -25.90 18.75 -8.93
CA ALA A 484 -25.89 18.91 -7.48
C ALA A 484 -25.72 20.38 -7.05
N ILE A 485 -24.82 21.13 -7.71
CA ILE A 485 -24.66 22.58 -7.49
C ILE A 485 -25.96 23.32 -7.79
N VAL A 486 -26.64 22.99 -8.88
CA VAL A 486 -27.89 23.65 -9.27
C VAL A 486 -29.00 23.33 -8.28
N VAL A 487 -29.14 22.07 -7.86
CA VAL A 487 -30.08 21.65 -6.82
C VAL A 487 -29.77 22.36 -5.50
N PHE A 488 -28.50 22.41 -5.10
CA PHE A 488 -28.08 23.13 -3.90
C PHE A 488 -28.44 24.63 -3.98
N LEU A 489 -28.21 25.29 -5.12
CA LEU A 489 -28.60 26.69 -5.32
C LEU A 489 -30.12 26.89 -5.32
N ILE A 490 -30.90 25.90 -5.74
CA ILE A 490 -32.37 25.90 -5.65
C ILE A 490 -32.81 25.73 -4.20
N LEU A 491 -32.24 24.77 -3.46
CA LEU A 491 -32.54 24.52 -2.06
C LEU A 491 -32.14 25.69 -1.17
N LEU A 492 -30.95 26.25 -1.37
CA LEU A 492 -30.50 27.47 -0.71
C LEU A 492 -31.48 28.62 -0.98
N ARG A 493 -31.94 28.76 -2.23
CA ARG A 493 -32.99 29.74 -2.57
C ARG A 493 -34.31 29.44 -1.86
N LEU A 494 -34.72 28.19 -1.70
CA LEU A 494 -35.96 27.85 -0.98
C LEU A 494 -35.83 28.13 0.54
N ALA A 495 -34.67 27.86 1.12
CA ALA A 495 -34.37 28.07 2.54
C ALA A 495 -34.15 29.54 2.90
N THR A 496 -33.65 30.37 1.97
CA THR A 496 -33.51 31.81 2.21
C THR A 496 -34.86 32.51 2.33
N SER A 497 -35.00 33.37 3.34
CA SER A 497 -36.23 34.13 3.56
C SER A 497 -36.59 34.97 2.32
N PRO A 498 -37.89 35.18 2.03
CA PRO A 498 -38.32 35.98 0.88
C PRO A 498 -37.73 37.40 0.88
N GLU A 499 -37.44 37.96 2.04
CA GLU A 499 -36.88 39.31 2.20
C GLU A 499 -35.41 39.38 1.80
N VAL A 500 -34.60 38.44 2.26
CA VAL A 500 -33.18 38.30 1.85
C VAL A 500 -33.07 38.04 0.34
N ARG A 501 -33.98 37.24 -0.22
CA ARG A 501 -34.05 37.01 -1.67
C ARG A 501 -34.36 38.27 -2.46
N ARG A 502 -35.27 39.12 -1.97
CA ARG A 502 -35.62 40.38 -2.65
C ARG A 502 -34.48 41.41 -2.55
N ALA A 503 -33.68 41.36 -1.49
CA ALA A 503 -32.50 42.21 -1.28
C ALA A 503 -31.26 41.82 -2.11
N SER A 504 -31.34 40.75 -2.92
CA SER A 504 -30.21 40.25 -3.71
C SER A 504 -29.83 41.17 -4.88
N ARG A 505 -28.55 41.17 -5.29
CA ARG A 505 -28.09 41.94 -6.47
C ARG A 505 -28.78 41.51 -7.76
N LEU A 506 -29.12 40.22 -7.89
CA LEU A 506 -29.82 39.67 -9.05
C LEU A 506 -31.26 40.16 -9.15
N THR A 507 -31.97 40.30 -8.02
CA THR A 507 -33.33 40.86 -8.00
C THR A 507 -33.34 42.37 -8.24
N ALA A 508 -32.32 43.09 -7.78
CA ALA A 508 -32.13 44.50 -8.12
C ALA A 508 -31.87 44.71 -9.62
N LEU A 509 -31.06 43.84 -10.24
CA LEU A 509 -30.79 43.84 -11.67
C LEU A 509 -32.04 43.48 -12.49
N ASP A 510 -32.80 42.45 -12.07
CA ASP A 510 -34.09 42.09 -12.67
C ASP A 510 -35.10 43.25 -12.59
N ALA A 511 -35.15 43.98 -11.47
CA ALA A 511 -36.02 45.14 -11.32
C ALA A 511 -35.60 46.31 -12.24
N ARG A 512 -34.30 46.62 -12.32
CA ARG A 512 -33.78 47.68 -13.21
C ARG A 512 -34.02 47.36 -14.69
N LEU A 513 -33.77 46.12 -15.12
CA LEU A 513 -34.02 45.69 -16.49
C LEU A 513 -35.52 45.63 -16.80
N SER A 514 -36.35 45.17 -15.85
CA SER A 514 -37.80 45.23 -16.02
C SER A 514 -38.29 46.66 -16.20
N ARG A 515 -37.75 47.63 -15.44
CA ARG A 515 -38.05 49.06 -15.61
C ARG A 515 -37.56 49.61 -16.94
N LEU A 516 -36.39 49.17 -17.40
CA LEU A 516 -35.84 49.58 -18.70
C LEU A 516 -36.70 49.09 -19.87
N PHE A 517 -37.21 47.85 -19.80
CA PHE A 517 -38.03 47.27 -20.87
C PHE A 517 -39.50 47.71 -20.82
N LEU A 518 -40.10 47.78 -19.63
CA LEU A 518 -41.52 48.10 -19.47
C LEU A 518 -41.80 49.61 -19.34
N GLY A 519 -40.79 50.42 -19.02
CA GLY A 519 -40.94 51.86 -18.79
C GLY A 519 -41.29 52.22 -17.34
N ARG A 520 -41.32 53.53 -17.07
CA ARG A 520 -41.68 54.10 -15.76
C ARG A 520 -43.14 54.55 -15.78
N LYS A 521 -43.88 54.24 -14.71
CA LYS A 521 -45.21 54.81 -14.48
C LYS A 521 -45.08 56.33 -14.36
N THR A 522 -45.88 57.04 -15.14
CA THR A 522 -46.01 58.51 -15.12
C THR A 522 -47.10 58.94 -14.16
#